data_AF-A0A2A2FF70-F1
#
_entry.id   AF-A0A2A2FF70-F1
#
_cell.length_a   1.000
_cell.length_b   1.000
_cell.length_c   1.000
_cell.angle_alpha   90.00
_cell.angle_beta   90.00
_cell.angle_gamma   90.00
#
_symmetry.space_group_name_H-M   'P 1'
#
loop_
_entity.id
_entity.type
_entity.pdbx_description
1 polymer ?
#
loop_
_entity_poly.entity_id
_entity_poly.type
_entity_poly.pdbx_seq_one_letter_code
_entity_poly.pdbx_strand_id
1 'polypeptide(L)'
;MADTKSGRDKQARDEERRQIRRDISEARERGDEADPTADPPAECHRRGCAEPVAFSVTERYQEETGAGAVEATAFLCADHAGDESPVNLDDAYEGYVFRVEPVAAGAGGN
;
A
#
# COMPACT_ATOMS: atom_id res chain seq x y z
N MET A 1 -15.70 -33.59 -44.90
CA MET A 1 -15.68 -32.69 -43.73
C MET A 1 -14.87 -33.39 -42.65
N ALA A 2 -13.66 -32.92 -42.38
CA ALA A 2 -12.77 -33.56 -41.40
C ALA A 2 -12.41 -32.52 -40.33
N ASP A 3 -12.84 -32.78 -39.10
CA ASP A 3 -12.29 -32.13 -37.92
C ASP A 3 -10.80 -32.49 -37.84
N THR A 4 -9.96 -31.60 -38.35
CA THR A 4 -8.52 -31.78 -38.27
C THR A 4 -8.09 -31.69 -36.81
N LYS A 5 -7.16 -32.55 -36.39
CA LYS A 5 -6.56 -32.53 -35.06
C LYS A 5 -6.11 -31.12 -34.65
N SER A 6 -5.68 -30.32 -35.63
CA SER A 6 -5.28 -28.92 -35.49
C SER A 6 -6.43 -27.96 -35.10
N GLY A 7 -7.65 -28.21 -35.56
CA GLY A 7 -8.83 -27.43 -35.18
C GLY A 7 -9.23 -27.61 -33.71
N ARG A 8 -9.08 -28.83 -33.18
CA ARG A 8 -9.37 -29.16 -31.77
C ARG A 8 -8.35 -28.54 -30.82
N ASP A 9 -7.07 -28.56 -31.18
CA ASP A 9 -5.99 -27.92 -30.42
C ASP A 9 -6.17 -26.40 -30.33
N LYS A 10 -6.62 -25.78 -31.44
CA LYS A 10 -6.90 -24.33 -31.49
C LYS A 10 -8.07 -23.93 -30.60
N GLN A 11 -9.14 -24.73 -30.60
CA GLN A 11 -10.31 -24.50 -29.74
C GLN A 11 -9.91 -24.56 -28.25
N ALA A 12 -9.11 -25.56 -27.85
CA ALA A 12 -8.64 -25.68 -26.47
C ALA A 12 -7.80 -24.46 -26.03
N ARG A 13 -6.87 -23.99 -26.88
CA ARG A 13 -6.05 -22.80 -26.57
C ARG A 13 -6.86 -21.50 -26.50
N ASP A 14 -7.91 -21.39 -27.31
CA ASP A 14 -8.79 -20.22 -27.25
C ASP A 14 -9.69 -20.24 -26.00
N GLU A 15 -10.12 -21.41 -25.54
CA GLU A 15 -10.84 -21.58 -24.28
C GLU A 15 -9.95 -21.24 -23.07
N GLU A 16 -8.73 -21.78 -23.03
CA GLU A 16 -7.74 -21.49 -21.98
C GLU A 16 -7.42 -19.98 -21.92
N ARG A 17 -7.22 -19.34 -23.08
CA ARG A 17 -7.01 -17.89 -23.15
C ARG A 17 -8.19 -17.08 -22.62
N ARG A 18 -9.43 -17.56 -22.76
CA ARG A 18 -10.63 -16.88 -22.24
C ARG A 18 -10.72 -17.03 -20.72
N GLN A 19 -10.40 -18.21 -20.20
CA GLN A 19 -10.38 -18.47 -18.76
C GLN A 19 -9.34 -17.58 -18.06
N ILE A 20 -8.09 -17.60 -18.52
CA ILE A 20 -7.02 -16.76 -17.95
C ILE A 20 -7.40 -15.27 -17.96
N ARG A 21 -8.04 -14.80 -19.05
CA ARG A 21 -8.43 -13.39 -19.15
C ARG A 21 -9.50 -13.02 -18.13
N ARG A 22 -10.44 -13.94 -17.86
CA ARG A 22 -11.50 -13.78 -16.87
C ARG A 22 -10.93 -13.76 -15.46
N ASP A 23 -10.02 -14.68 -15.16
CA ASP A 23 -9.36 -14.76 -13.86
C ASP A 23 -8.56 -13.49 -13.57
N ILE A 24 -7.83 -12.97 -14.56
CA ILE A 24 -7.10 -11.68 -14.42
C ILE A 24 -8.06 -10.51 -14.22
N SER A 25 -9.18 -10.45 -14.97
CA SER A 25 -10.15 -9.36 -14.79
C SER A 25 -10.83 -9.40 -13.43
N GLU A 26 -11.21 -10.58 -12.96
CA GLU A 26 -11.87 -10.76 -11.66
C GLU A 26 -10.89 -10.52 -10.49
N ALA A 27 -9.62 -10.91 -10.65
CA ALA A 27 -8.57 -10.59 -9.69
C ALA A 27 -8.35 -9.07 -9.57
N ARG A 28 -8.38 -8.34 -10.69
CA ARG A 28 -8.29 -6.87 -10.70
C ARG A 28 -9.52 -6.21 -10.09
N GLU A 29 -10.71 -6.66 -10.45
CA GLU A 29 -11.97 -6.10 -9.94
C GLU A 29 -12.09 -6.24 -8.42
N ARG A 30 -11.61 -7.35 -7.86
CA ARG A 30 -11.48 -7.55 -6.39
C ARG A 30 -10.40 -6.69 -5.75
N GLY A 31 -9.30 -6.44 -6.46
CA GLY A 31 -8.19 -5.59 -5.98
C GLY A 31 -8.49 -4.09 -6.04
N ASP A 32 -9.47 -3.68 -6.84
CA ASP A 32 -9.97 -2.30 -6.95
C ASP A 32 -11.07 -1.97 -5.92
N GLU A 33 -11.47 -2.93 -5.06
CA GLU A 33 -12.26 -2.59 -3.88
C GLU A 33 -11.41 -1.66 -2.99
N ALA A 34 -11.87 -0.41 -2.83
CA ALA A 34 -11.19 0.56 -1.98
C ALA A 34 -11.05 -0.03 -0.57
N ASP A 35 -9.79 -0.26 -0.16
CA ASP A 35 -9.48 -0.62 1.21
C ASP A 35 -10.12 0.43 2.12
N PRO A 36 -10.96 0.05 3.11
CA PRO A 36 -11.51 1.02 4.03
C PRO A 36 -10.35 1.79 4.66
N THR A 37 -10.23 3.08 4.33
CA THR A 37 -9.20 3.95 4.89
C THR A 37 -9.37 3.96 6.40
N ALA A 38 -8.57 3.14 7.10
CA ALA A 38 -8.67 3.00 8.53
C ALA A 38 -8.45 4.37 9.17
N ASP A 39 -9.35 4.74 10.09
CA ASP A 39 -9.16 5.96 10.87
C ASP A 39 -7.81 5.91 11.59
N PRO A 40 -7.12 7.06 11.72
CA PRO A 40 -5.88 7.12 12.47
C PRO A 40 -6.12 6.68 13.92
N PRO A 41 -5.15 6.00 14.55
CA PRO A 41 -5.26 5.61 15.95
C PRO A 41 -5.46 6.85 16.83
N ALA A 42 -6.19 6.68 17.93
CA ALA A 42 -6.46 7.79 18.85
C ALA A 42 -5.21 8.21 19.64
N GLU A 43 -4.32 7.26 19.93
CA GLU A 43 -3.15 7.43 20.81
C GLU A 43 -1.83 7.37 20.03
N CYS A 44 -0.85 8.11 20.51
CA CYS A 44 0.50 8.13 19.98
C CYS A 44 1.11 6.72 19.90
N HIS A 45 1.79 6.42 18.79
CA HIS A 45 2.47 5.16 18.58
C HIS A 45 3.64 4.90 19.57
N ARG A 46 4.20 5.96 20.18
CA ARG A 46 5.32 5.81 21.12
C ARG A 46 4.89 5.02 22.35
N ARG A 47 5.68 4.02 22.72
CA ARG A 47 5.41 3.18 23.88
C ARG A 47 5.31 4.01 25.16
N GLY A 48 4.18 3.88 25.86
CA GLY A 48 3.93 4.59 27.12
C GLY A 48 3.44 6.04 26.95
N CYS A 49 3.18 6.49 25.72
CA CYS A 49 2.54 7.77 25.44
C CYS A 49 1.06 7.54 25.17
N ALA A 50 0.19 8.17 25.96
CA ALA A 50 -1.27 8.16 25.76
C ALA A 50 -1.79 9.50 25.21
N GLU A 51 -0.89 10.36 24.74
CA GLU A 51 -1.28 11.63 24.14
C GLU A 51 -1.97 11.39 22.80
N PRO A 52 -2.92 12.27 22.42
CA PRO A 52 -3.63 12.12 21.18
C PRO A 52 -2.70 12.29 19.97
N VAL A 53 -2.98 11.54 18.92
CA VAL A 53 -2.30 11.71 17.63
C VAL A 53 -2.62 13.09 17.06
N ALA A 54 -1.57 13.80 16.64
CA ALA A 54 -1.66 15.08 15.98
C ALA A 54 -1.04 15.07 14.57
N PHE A 55 -0.12 14.13 14.29
CA PHE A 55 0.59 14.04 13.03
C PHE A 55 0.72 12.60 12.54
N SER A 56 0.77 12.42 11.22
CA SER A 56 1.26 11.23 10.54
C SER A 56 2.66 11.51 9.99
N VAL A 57 3.62 10.68 10.36
CA VAL A 57 5.00 10.71 9.87
C VAL A 57 5.20 9.52 8.95
N THR A 58 5.48 9.79 7.68
CA THR A 58 5.68 8.77 6.65
C THR A 58 7.08 8.87 6.09
N GLU A 59 7.81 7.76 6.09
CA GLU A 59 9.10 7.62 5.43
C GLU A 59 9.06 6.55 4.35
N ARG A 60 9.46 6.93 3.13
CA ARG A 60 9.59 6.06 1.98
C ARG A 60 11.06 5.76 1.72
N TYR A 61 11.46 4.49 1.86
CA TYR A 61 12.85 4.04 1.77
C TYR A 61 12.98 2.73 1.00
N GLN A 62 14.21 2.37 0.60
CA GLN A 62 14.50 1.09 -0.05
C GLN A 62 14.77 0.03 1.01
N GLU A 63 14.06 -1.10 0.97
CA GLU A 63 14.36 -2.20 1.89
C GLU A 63 15.64 -2.95 1.50
N GLU A 64 16.44 -3.26 2.51
CA GLU A 64 17.68 -4.05 2.38
C GLU A 64 17.45 -5.47 1.84
N THR A 65 16.23 -6.00 1.99
CA THR A 65 15.87 -7.35 1.54
C THR A 65 15.68 -7.46 0.01
N GLY A 66 15.74 -6.33 -0.70
CA GLY A 66 15.51 -6.27 -2.14
C GLY A 66 14.03 -6.32 -2.54
N ALA A 67 13.11 -6.14 -1.59
CA ALA A 67 11.68 -6.01 -1.85
C ALA A 67 11.31 -4.72 -2.61
N GLY A 68 12.23 -3.75 -2.67
CA GLY A 68 12.05 -2.46 -3.34
C GLY A 68 11.67 -1.36 -2.36
N ALA A 69 10.99 -0.34 -2.86
CA ALA A 69 10.61 0.82 -2.08
C ALA A 69 9.41 0.51 -1.20
N VAL A 70 9.53 0.78 0.09
CA VAL A 70 8.45 0.66 1.07
C VAL A 70 8.16 1.98 1.74
N GLU A 71 6.94 2.09 2.28
CA GLU A 71 6.47 3.25 3.02
C GLU A 71 6.11 2.81 4.44
N ALA A 72 6.79 3.39 5.42
CA ALA A 72 6.47 3.23 6.83
C ALA A 72 5.77 4.48 7.34
N THR A 73 4.61 4.31 7.98
CA THR A 73 3.84 5.42 8.57
C THR A 73 3.66 5.22 10.06
N ALA A 74 3.94 6.26 10.84
CA ALA A 74 3.74 6.32 12.28
C ALA A 74 2.82 7.50 12.64
N PHE A 75 1.90 7.27 13.56
CA PHE A 75 0.98 8.30 14.07
C PHE A 75 1.46 8.79 15.45
N LEU A 76 1.74 10.09 15.57
CA LEU A 76 2.44 10.66 16.72
C LEU A 76 1.73 11.90 17.28
N CYS A 77 1.93 12.15 18.59
CA CYS A 77 1.58 13.43 19.19
C CYS A 77 2.53 14.53 18.70
N ALA A 78 2.23 15.79 19.02
CA ALA A 78 3.00 16.94 18.55
C ALA A 78 4.46 16.90 19.02
N ASP A 79 4.71 16.57 20.29
CA ASP A 79 6.05 16.48 20.85
C ASP A 79 6.90 15.40 20.15
N HIS A 80 6.39 14.17 20.08
CA HIS A 80 7.13 13.08 19.45
C HIS A 80 7.31 13.28 17.94
N ALA A 81 6.36 13.90 17.23
CA ALA A 81 6.53 14.24 15.83
C ALA A 81 7.64 15.29 15.62
N GLY A 82 7.87 16.18 16.59
CA GLY A 82 8.97 17.16 16.56
C GLY A 82 10.35 16.55 16.78
N ASP A 83 10.42 15.39 17.45
CA ASP A 83 11.65 14.63 17.67
C ASP A 83 11.95 13.61 16.56
N GLU A 84 11.00 13.35 15.65
CA GLU A 84 11.25 12.43 14.53
C GLU A 84 12.25 12.99 13.53
N SER A 85 13.12 12.12 13.05
CA SER A 85 14.10 12.41 12.02
C SER A 85 14.12 11.28 11.00
N PRO A 86 14.38 11.57 9.71
CA PRO A 86 14.52 10.53 8.71
C PRO A 86 15.69 9.58 9.05
N VAL A 87 15.45 8.27 9.06
CA VAL A 87 16.44 7.28 9.54
C VAL A 87 17.16 6.53 8.42
N ASN A 88 16.66 6.59 7.17
CA ASN A 88 17.24 5.88 6.02
C ASN A 88 17.90 6.82 5.00
N LEU A 89 18.51 7.91 5.46
CA LEU A 89 19.15 8.90 4.56
C LEU A 89 20.40 8.34 3.85
N ASP A 90 21.10 7.40 4.46
CA ASP A 90 22.30 6.79 3.88
C ASP A 90 22.02 6.00 2.59
N ASP A 91 20.82 5.44 2.48
CA ASP A 91 20.33 4.69 1.30
C ASP A 91 19.26 5.46 0.52
N ALA A 92 19.29 6.81 0.60
CA ALA A 92 18.35 7.66 -0.12
C ALA A 92 18.48 7.46 -1.64
N TYR A 93 17.34 7.30 -2.29
CA TYR A 93 17.19 7.13 -3.73
C TYR A 93 16.30 8.24 -4.31
N GLU A 94 16.11 8.26 -5.63
CA GLU A 94 15.35 9.33 -6.30
C GLU A 94 13.92 9.52 -5.79
N GLY A 95 13.30 8.45 -5.27
CA GLY A 95 11.95 8.45 -4.71
C GLY A 95 11.91 8.48 -3.19
N TYR A 96 13.04 8.76 -2.52
CA TYR A 96 13.08 8.91 -1.07
C TYR A 96 12.23 10.09 -0.62
N VAL A 97 11.37 9.88 0.37
CA VAL A 97 10.50 10.91 0.92
C VAL A 97 10.39 10.72 2.42
N PHE A 98 10.58 11.81 3.18
CA PHE A 98 10.17 11.91 4.57
C PHE A 98 9.13 13.02 4.68
N ARG A 99 7.95 12.69 5.19
CA ARG A 99 6.81 13.62 5.25
C ARG A 99 6.18 13.60 6.63
N VAL A 100 5.87 14.79 7.13
CA VAL A 100 5.08 14.99 8.35
C VAL A 100 3.84 15.77 7.97
N GLU A 101 2.66 15.17 8.14
CA GLU A 101 1.37 15.80 7.85
C GLU A 101 0.51 15.87 9.12
N PRO A 102 -0.20 16.99 9.37
CA PRO A 102 -1.16 17.04 10.46
C PRO A 102 -2.32 16.09 10.18
N VAL A 103 -2.72 15.28 11.17
CA VAL A 103 -3.99 14.56 11.07
C VAL A 103 -5.10 15.49 11.51
N ALA A 104 -6.10 15.69 10.66
CA ALA A 104 -7.29 16.42 11.08
C ALA A 104 -7.92 15.66 12.25
N ALA A 105 -8.14 16.34 13.38
CA ALA A 105 -8.86 15.78 14.50
C ALA A 105 -10.29 15.42 14.04
N GLY A 106 -10.51 14.15 13.71
CA GLY A 106 -11.81 13.62 13.29
C GLY A 106 -12.20 13.92 11.84
N ALA A 107 -11.61 13.21 10.89
CA ALA A 107 -12.26 12.98 9.59
C ALA A 107 -13.38 11.92 9.68
N GLY A 108 -14.19 11.97 10.74
CA GLY A 108 -15.48 11.29 10.83
C GLY A 108 -16.57 12.26 10.42
N GLY A 109 -17.03 12.17 9.18
CA GLY A 109 -18.02 13.07 8.57
C GLY A 109 -19.35 13.13 9.33
N ASN A 110 -19.98 14.30 9.23
CA ASN A 110 -21.31 14.67 9.74
C ASN A 110 -22.42 13.68 9.33
#